data_AF-A0A2M7IF89-F1
#
_entry.id   AF-A0A2M7IF89-F1
#
_cell.length_a   1.000
_cell.length_b   1.000
_cell.length_c   1.000
_cell.angle_alpha   90.00
_cell.angle_beta   90.00
_cell.angle_gamma   90.00
#
_symmetry.space_group_name_H-M   'P 1'
#
loop_
_entity.id
_entity.type
_entity.pdbx_description
1 polymer ?
#
loop_
_entity_poly.entity_id
_entity_poly.type
_entity_poly.pdbx_seq_one_letter_code
_entity_poly.pdbx_strand_id
1 'polypeptide(L)'
;MAIEVKKKDREPTGSLLRRFVRRVQQSRVLLDARKNRFYKKDKTRRQAKQSALRREELCKLRERLFKAGQVREGELIPKEKIRKLLNK
;
A
#
# COMPACT_ATOMS: atom_id res chain seq x y z
N MET A 1 12.74 9.91 -12.26
CA MET A 1 14.12 9.59 -11.81
C MET A 1 14.56 8.29 -12.47
N ALA A 2 15.67 8.31 -13.19
CA ALA A 2 16.27 7.08 -13.71
C ALA A 2 16.84 6.27 -12.53
N ILE A 3 16.57 4.96 -12.52
CA ILE A 3 17.17 4.03 -11.54
C ILE A 3 18.34 3.38 -12.24
N GLU A 4 19.54 3.74 -11.80
CA GLU A 4 20.77 3.18 -12.33
C GLU A 4 21.55 2.43 -11.24
N VAL A 5 22.26 1.38 -11.66
CA VAL A 5 23.18 0.63 -10.81
C VAL A 5 24.44 0.35 -11.62
N LYS A 6 25.58 0.85 -11.15
CA LYS A 6 26.90 0.55 -11.73
C LYS A 6 27.47 -0.73 -11.13
N LYS A 7 28.14 -1.51 -11.98
CA LYS A 7 28.85 -2.74 -11.59
C LYS A 7 30.03 -2.38 -10.70
N LYS A 8 30.20 -3.14 -9.62
CA LYS A 8 31.39 -3.02 -8.74
C LYS A 8 32.50 -3.95 -9.21
N ASP A 9 33.73 -3.66 -8.80
CA ASP A 9 34.88 -4.51 -9.11
C ASP A 9 34.67 -5.93 -8.57
N ARG A 10 34.97 -6.92 -9.42
CA ARG A 10 34.79 -8.36 -9.15
C ARG A 10 33.35 -8.78 -8.77
N GLU A 11 32.33 -7.98 -9.09
CA GLU A 11 30.93 -8.33 -8.82
C GLU A 11 30.39 -9.35 -9.85
N PRO A 12 29.80 -10.47 -9.40
CA PRO A 12 29.07 -11.38 -10.27
C PRO A 12 27.81 -10.72 -10.84
N THR A 13 27.49 -10.99 -12.11
CA THR A 13 26.32 -10.41 -12.81
C THR A 13 25.01 -10.61 -12.05
N GLY A 14 24.81 -11.78 -11.42
CA GLY A 14 23.61 -12.05 -10.62
C GLY A 14 23.46 -11.14 -9.40
N SER A 15 24.57 -10.74 -8.75
CA SER A 15 24.55 -9.81 -7.62
C SER A 15 24.12 -8.40 -8.07
N LEU A 16 24.65 -7.97 -9.22
CA LEU A 16 24.28 -6.70 -9.84
C LEU A 16 22.78 -6.64 -10.15
N LEU A 17 22.22 -7.69 -10.75
CA LEU A 17 20.78 -7.78 -11.05
C LEU A 17 19.93 -7.73 -9.78
N ARG A 18 20.31 -8.44 -8.71
CA ARG A 18 19.59 -8.38 -7.43
C ARG A 18 19.57 -6.96 -6.84
N ARG A 19 20.70 -6.24 -6.89
CA ARG A 19 20.77 -4.84 -6.47
C ARG A 19 19.85 -3.95 -7.29
N PHE A 20 19.86 -4.12 -8.61
CA PHE A 20 18.97 -3.40 -9.52
C PHE A 20 17.50 -3.64 -9.18
N VAL A 21 17.08 -4.90 -9.05
CA VAL A 21 15.69 -5.25 -8.68
C VAL A 21 15.29 -4.64 -7.35
N ARG A 22 16.15 -4.72 -6.32
CA ARG A 22 15.88 -4.09 -5.02
C ARG A 22 15.73 -2.58 -5.13
N ARG A 23 16.57 -1.92 -5.94
CA ARG A 23 16.50 -0.47 -6.17
C ARG A 23 15.22 -0.06 -6.91
N VAL A 24 14.76 -0.87 -7.86
CA VAL A 24 13.48 -0.69 -8.58
C VAL A 24 12.28 -0.88 -7.65
N GLN A 25 12.32 -1.85 -6.74
CA GLN A 25 11.26 -2.07 -5.76
C GLN A 25 11.17 -0.90 -4.76
N GLN A 26 12.31 -0.46 -4.24
CA GLN A 26 12.38 0.65 -3.29
C GLN A 26 11.96 1.99 -3.91
N SER A 27 12.30 2.23 -5.18
CA SER A 27 11.96 3.47 -5.87
C SER A 27 10.48 3.61 -6.21
N ARG A 28 9.68 2.53 -6.14
CA ARG A 28 8.26 2.48 -6.50
C ARG A 28 7.93 2.90 -7.94
N VAL A 29 8.93 3.01 -8.83
CA VAL A 29 8.74 3.48 -10.22
C VAL A 29 7.66 2.70 -10.97
N LEU A 30 7.59 1.39 -10.76
CA LEU A 30 6.59 0.53 -11.40
C LEU A 30 5.18 0.78 -10.83
N LEU A 31 5.07 1.06 -9.53
CA LEU A 31 3.78 1.37 -8.91
C LEU A 31 3.26 2.71 -9.40
N ASP A 32 4.13 3.71 -9.50
CA ASP A 32 3.77 5.03 -9.99
C ASP A 32 3.41 5.00 -11.48
N ALA A 33 4.20 4.30 -12.30
CA ALA A 33 3.88 4.08 -13.72
C ALA A 33 2.53 3.40 -13.90
N ARG A 34 2.24 2.33 -13.13
CA ARG A 34 0.93 1.65 -13.17
C ARG A 34 -0.20 2.53 -12.68
N LYS A 35 0.02 3.34 -11.64
CA LYS A 35 -0.98 4.25 -11.08
C LYS A 35 -1.37 5.35 -12.07
N ASN A 36 -0.37 5.88 -12.80
CA ASN A 36 -0.50 7.01 -13.71
C ASN A 36 -0.74 6.57 -15.17
N ARG A 37 -0.81 5.26 -15.46
CA ARG A 37 -1.09 4.71 -16.81
C ARG A 37 -2.36 5.28 -17.44
N PHE A 38 -3.36 5.60 -16.62
CA PHE A 38 -4.63 6.14 -17.07
C PHE A 38 -4.96 7.41 -16.29
N TYR A 39 -5.60 8.37 -16.98
CA TYR A 39 -6.13 9.55 -16.33
C TYR A 39 -7.17 9.18 -15.28
N LYS A 40 -7.07 9.79 -14.10
CA LYS A 40 -8.05 9.68 -13.03
C LYS A 40 -8.51 11.09 -12.70
N LYS A 41 -9.82 11.31 -12.79
CA LYS A 41 -10.42 12.57 -12.34
C LYS A 41 -10.17 12.76 -10.84
N ASP A 42 -9.97 14.00 -10.44
CA ASP A 42 -9.84 14.35 -9.03
C ASP A 42 -11.12 14.00 -8.27
N LYS A 43 -10.95 13.64 -7.00
CA LYS A 43 -12.08 13.30 -6.14
C LYS A 43 -12.92 14.54 -5.87
N THR A 44 -14.23 14.42 -5.98
CA THR A 44 -15.14 15.47 -5.51
C THR A 44 -15.09 15.60 -4.00
N ARG A 45 -15.50 16.76 -3.44
CA ARG A 45 -15.58 16.97 -1.98
C ARG A 45 -16.37 15.86 -1.27
N ARG A 46 -17.47 15.38 -1.87
CA ARG A 46 -18.26 14.26 -1.36
C ARG A 46 -17.46 12.96 -1.31
N GLN A 47 -16.76 12.62 -2.38
CA GLN A 47 -15.94 11.40 -2.45
C GLN A 47 -14.76 11.46 -1.46
N ALA A 48 -14.13 12.63 -1.31
CA ALA A 48 -13.09 12.85 -0.31
C ALA A 48 -13.62 12.65 1.11
N LYS A 49 -14.78 13.25 1.43
CA LYS A 49 -15.46 13.09 2.74
C LYS A 49 -15.81 11.62 3.01
N GLN A 50 -16.43 10.92 2.06
CA GLN A 50 -16.80 9.51 2.22
C GLN A 50 -15.56 8.62 2.43
N SER A 51 -14.47 8.89 1.71
CA SER A 51 -13.20 8.19 1.90
C SER A 51 -12.57 8.47 3.27
N ALA A 52 -12.77 9.66 3.84
CA ALA A 52 -12.29 10.00 5.17
C ALA A 52 -13.12 9.30 6.26
N LEU A 53 -14.45 9.37 6.17
CA LEU A 53 -15.36 8.68 7.10
C LEU A 53 -15.11 7.17 7.13
N ARG A 54 -14.96 6.54 5.95
CA ARG A 54 -14.63 5.11 5.87
C ARG A 54 -13.31 4.76 6.57
N ARG A 55 -12.29 5.63 6.47
CA ARG A 55 -11.02 5.39 7.18
C ARG A 55 -11.21 5.45 8.69
N GLU A 56 -11.95 6.45 9.16
CA GLU A 56 -12.24 6.63 10.58
C GLU A 56 -13.02 5.43 11.15
N GLU A 57 -14.04 4.96 10.44
CA GLU A 57 -14.81 3.76 10.79
C GLU A 57 -13.94 2.50 10.88
N LEU A 58 -13.02 2.32 9.94
CA LEU A 58 -12.08 1.20 9.95
C LEU A 58 -11.08 1.28 11.12
N CYS A 59 -10.61 2.48 11.46
CA CYS A 59 -9.77 2.69 12.65
C CYS A 59 -10.53 2.31 13.92
N LYS A 60 -11.76 2.83 14.10
CA LYS A 60 -12.62 2.48 15.24
C LYS A 60 -12.93 0.98 15.31
N LEU A 61 -13.15 0.33 14.17
CA LEU A 61 -13.34 -1.12 14.11
C LEU A 61 -12.07 -1.85 14.59
N ARG A 62 -10.88 -1.46 14.11
CA ARG A 62 -9.61 -2.05 14.53
C ARG A 62 -9.41 -1.94 16.03
N GLU A 63 -9.63 -0.76 16.60
CA GLU A 63 -9.51 -0.52 18.04
C GLU A 63 -10.45 -1.41 18.85
N ARG A 64 -11.71 -1.56 18.42
CA ARG A 64 -12.67 -2.46 19.09
C ARG A 64 -12.23 -3.92 19.03
N LEU A 65 -11.77 -4.38 17.88
CA LEU A 65 -11.29 -5.76 17.70
C LEU A 65 -10.02 -6.03 18.50
N PHE A 66 -9.11 -5.06 18.57
CA PHE A 66 -7.91 -5.13 19.39
C PHE A 66 -8.27 -5.22 20.88
N LYS A 67 -9.17 -4.36 21.36
CA LYS A 67 -9.68 -4.41 22.75
C LYS A 67 -10.40 -5.73 23.07
N ALA A 68 -11.07 -6.33 22.09
CA ALA A 68 -11.72 -7.64 22.22
C ALA A 68 -10.75 -8.83 22.08
N GLY A 69 -9.45 -8.59 21.86
CA GLY A 69 -8.44 -9.64 21.66
C GLY A 69 -8.55 -10.40 20.33
N GLN A 70 -9.37 -9.91 19.38
CA GLN A 70 -9.63 -10.58 18.10
C GLN A 70 -8.58 -10.28 17.01
N VAL A 71 -7.79 -9.23 17.19
CA VAL A 71 -6.75 -8.79 16.25
C VAL A 71 -5.55 -8.32 17.06
N ARG A 72 -4.35 -8.79 16.71
CA ARG A 72 -3.10 -8.35 17.31
C ARG A 72 -2.50 -7.15 16.57
N GLU A 73 -1.48 -6.55 17.16
CA GLU A 73 -0.71 -5.53 16.47
C GLU A 73 -0.09 -6.09 15.18
N GLY A 74 -0.14 -5.33 14.09
CA GLY A 74 0.31 -5.79 12.77
C GLY A 74 -0.66 -6.68 11.99
N GLU A 75 -1.65 -7.30 12.64
CA GLU A 75 -2.63 -8.15 11.95
C GLU A 75 -3.64 -7.31 11.14
N LEU A 76 -4.17 -7.92 10.08
CA LEU A 76 -5.20 -7.34 9.23
C LEU A 76 -6.59 -7.59 9.82
N ILE A 77 -7.49 -6.62 9.66
CA ILE A 77 -8.89 -6.77 10.05
C ILE A 77 -9.54 -7.86 9.17
N PRO A 78 -10.27 -8.84 9.75
CA PRO A 78 -10.98 -9.85 8.97
C PRO A 78 -11.98 -9.24 7.98
N LYS A 79 -11.97 -9.73 6.73
CA LYS A 79 -12.79 -9.19 5.63
C LYS A 79 -14.29 -9.21 5.93
N GLU A 80 -14.76 -10.23 6.65
CA GLU A 80 -16.16 -10.39 7.04
C GLU A 80 -16.64 -9.24 7.93
N LYS A 81 -15.80 -8.83 8.90
CA LYS A 81 -16.10 -7.71 9.80
C LYS A 81 -16.15 -6.39 9.04
N ILE A 82 -15.25 -6.20 8.07
CA ILE A 82 -15.26 -5.02 7.18
C ILE A 82 -16.54 -5.00 6.34
N ARG A 83 -16.92 -6.11 5.72
CA ARG A 83 -18.15 -6.20 4.90
C ARG A 83 -19.39 -5.91 5.73
N LYS A 84 -19.47 -6.45 6.95
CA LYS A 84 -20.60 -6.18 7.87
C LYS A 84 -20.69 -4.71 8.27
N LEU A 85 -19.56 -4.02 8.39
CA LEU A 85 -19.52 -2.57 8.68
C LEU A 85 -20.01 -1.74 7.48
N LEU A 86 -19.60 -2.10 6.27
CA LEU A 86 -19.86 -1.33 5.04
C LEU A 86 -21.23 -1.61 4.40
N ASN A 87 -21.84 -2.76 4.71
CA ASN A 87 -23.18 -3.14 4.24
C ASN A 87 -24.30 -2.63 5.17
N LYS A 88 -23.99 -1.70 6.08
CA LYS A 88 -24.93 -1.16 7.05
C LYS A 88 -25.61 0.10 6.52
#